data_AF-A0A318N9T9-F1
#
_entry.id   AF-A0A318N9T9-F1
#
_cell.length_a   1.000
_cell.length_b   1.000
_cell.length_c   1.000
_cell.angle_alpha   90.00
_cell.angle_beta   90.00
_cell.angle_gamma   90.00
#
_symmetry.space_group_name_H-M   'P 1'
#
loop_
_entity.id
_entity.type
_entity.pdbx_description
1 polymer ?
#
loop_
_entity_poly.entity_id
_entity_poly.type
_entity_poly.pdbx_seq_one_letter_code
_entity_poly.pdbx_strand_id
1 'polypeptide(L)'
;GPAFRGVRAAWRSGDDSYAEVALPPAAGTGTYPLPPALLDATVHARLAGEDGDGPEVPFSWQAVRVTAPAPEAVRVRITATGPDTVALVLTDLA
;
A
#
# COMPACT_ATOMS: atom_id res chain seq x y z
N GLY A 1 9.56 2.84 11.05
CA GLY A 1 11.03 2.62 10.99
C GLY A 1 11.49 2.41 9.56
N PRO A 2 12.79 2.22 9.27
CA PRO A 2 13.32 2.11 7.91
C PRO A 2 12.62 1.07 7.03
N ALA A 3 12.26 -0.10 7.59
CA ALA A 3 11.56 -1.17 6.87
C ALA A 3 10.16 -0.78 6.33
N PHE A 4 9.55 0.28 6.88
CA PHE A 4 8.19 0.73 6.53
C PHE A 4 8.19 1.97 5.60
N ARG A 5 9.38 2.45 5.21
CA ARG A 5 9.55 3.57 4.27
C ARG A 5 9.63 3.03 2.83
N GLY A 6 8.58 2.34 2.41
CA GLY A 6 8.55 1.58 1.15
C GLY A 6 8.05 2.36 -0.09
N VAL A 7 7.35 3.48 0.09
CA VAL A 7 6.80 4.28 -1.02
C VAL A 7 7.94 4.90 -1.85
N ARG A 8 7.94 4.64 -3.16
CA ARG A 8 8.96 5.11 -4.12
C ARG A 8 8.44 6.22 -5.02
N ALA A 9 7.20 6.11 -5.44
CA ALA A 9 6.49 7.10 -6.23
C ALA A 9 5.01 7.07 -5.86
N ALA A 10 4.34 8.22 -5.96
CA ALA A 10 2.89 8.33 -5.81
C ALA A 10 2.35 9.36 -6.80
N TRP A 11 1.19 9.10 -7.37
CA TRP A 11 0.52 9.99 -8.32
C TRP A 11 -0.99 9.80 -8.28
N ARG A 12 -1.73 10.73 -8.89
CA ARG A 12 -3.19 10.66 -9.02
C ARG A 12 -3.57 10.54 -10.49
N SER A 13 -4.65 9.83 -10.76
CA SER A 13 -5.28 9.76 -12.09
C SER A 13 -6.79 9.74 -11.90
N GLY A 14 -7.44 10.87 -12.17
CA GLY A 14 -8.84 11.08 -11.80
C GLY A 14 -8.98 11.04 -10.27
N ASP A 15 -9.95 10.27 -9.80
CA ASP A 15 -10.24 10.12 -8.36
C ASP A 15 -9.37 9.05 -7.67
N ASP A 16 -8.62 8.28 -8.46
CA ASP A 16 -7.74 7.22 -7.95
C ASP A 16 -6.34 7.76 -7.62
N SER A 17 -5.80 7.27 -6.50
CA SER A 17 -4.39 7.42 -6.14
C SER A 17 -3.62 6.15 -6.47
N TYR A 18 -2.38 6.31 -6.91
CA TYR A 18 -1.49 5.21 -7.26
C TYR A 18 -0.15 5.38 -6.55
N ALA A 19 0.50 4.27 -6.24
CA ALA A 19 1.87 4.29 -5.76
C ALA A 19 2.68 3.07 -6.18
N GLU A 20 3.98 3.27 -6.30
CA GLU A 20 4.97 2.19 -6.35
C GLU A 20 5.57 2.02 -4.98
N VAL A 21 5.56 0.78 -4.49
CA VAL A 21 6.01 0.43 -3.13
C VAL A 21 6.98 -0.71 -3.24
N ALA A 22 8.15 -0.58 -2.61
CA ALA A 22 9.17 -1.63 -2.60
C ALA A 22 9.72 -1.84 -1.20
N LEU A 23 9.90 -3.11 -0.82
CA LEU A 23 10.55 -3.47 0.43
C LEU A 23 11.97 -2.90 0.49
N PRO A 24 12.34 -2.20 1.57
CA PRO A 24 13.72 -1.84 1.82
C PRO A 24 14.57 -3.11 1.99
N PRO A 25 15.87 -3.09 1.62
CA PRO A 25 16.76 -4.25 1.75
C PRO A 25 16.81 -4.88 3.15
N ALA A 26 16.51 -4.11 4.19
CA ALA A 26 16.48 -4.56 5.58
C ALA A 26 15.22 -5.37 5.98
N ALA A 27 14.21 -5.50 5.10
CA ALA A 27 12.90 -6.03 5.48
C ALA A 27 12.78 -7.56 5.41
N GLY A 28 13.63 -8.26 4.65
CA GLY A 28 13.55 -9.71 4.46
C GLY A 28 12.28 -10.17 3.73
N THR A 29 12.37 -11.21 2.91
CA THR A 29 11.31 -11.56 1.93
C THR A 29 10.74 -12.98 2.08
N GLY A 30 10.94 -13.63 3.23
CA GLY A 30 10.89 -15.10 3.27
C GLY A 30 9.62 -15.83 3.71
N THR A 31 8.62 -15.18 4.34
CA THR A 31 7.63 -15.95 5.13
C THR A 31 6.17 -15.75 4.73
N TYR A 32 5.83 -14.66 4.05
CA TYR A 32 4.44 -14.28 3.79
C TYR A 32 4.16 -14.15 2.30
N PRO A 33 2.98 -14.60 1.81
CA PRO A 33 2.59 -14.38 0.42
C PRO A 33 2.39 -12.89 0.12
N LEU A 34 2.21 -12.05 1.14
CA LEU A 34 2.31 -10.60 1.05
C LEU A 34 3.09 -10.11 2.28
N PRO A 35 4.31 -9.58 2.12
CA PRO A 35 5.10 -9.10 3.25
C PRO A 35 4.37 -8.01 4.04
N PRO A 36 4.26 -8.09 5.39
CA PRO A 36 3.52 -7.12 6.18
C PRO A 36 4.02 -5.68 6.01
N ALA A 37 5.33 -5.48 5.91
CA ALA A 37 5.92 -4.17 5.66
C ALA A 37 5.60 -3.60 4.26
N LEU A 38 5.37 -4.48 3.28
CA LEU A 38 4.95 -4.08 1.94
C LEU A 38 3.48 -3.64 1.95
N LEU A 39 2.61 -4.41 2.61
CA LEU A 39 1.20 -4.06 2.78
C LEU A 39 1.05 -2.74 3.55
N ASP A 40 1.74 -2.57 4.66
CA ASP A 40 1.72 -1.34 5.46
C ASP A 40 2.12 -0.11 4.63
N ALA A 41 3.20 -0.21 3.86
CA ALA A 41 3.64 0.87 3.00
C ALA A 41 2.64 1.22 1.88
N THR A 42 1.76 0.30 1.46
CA THR A 42 0.68 0.61 0.51
C THR A 42 -0.42 1.46 1.15
N VAL A 43 -0.66 1.31 2.46
CA VAL A 43 -1.59 2.15 3.22
C VAL A 43 -1.01 3.55 3.40
N HIS A 44 0.29 3.69 3.68
CA HIS A 44 0.93 5.01 3.77
C HIS A 44 0.78 5.84 2.50
N ALA A 45 0.70 5.21 1.32
CA ALA A 45 0.49 5.91 0.06
C ALA A 45 -0.87 6.61 -0.03
N ARG A 46 -1.90 6.13 0.70
CA ARG A 46 -3.19 6.84 0.82
C ARG A 46 -3.02 8.19 1.52
N LEU A 47 -2.22 8.21 2.59
CA LEU A 47 -1.96 9.41 3.39
C LEU A 47 -1.04 10.42 2.69
N ALA A 48 -0.40 10.03 1.59
CA ALA A 48 0.48 10.91 0.85
C ALA A 48 -0.34 11.95 0.07
N GLY A 49 -0.39 13.19 0.60
CA GLY A 49 -1.01 14.34 -0.05
C GLY A 49 -2.41 14.71 0.45
N GLU A 50 -2.81 14.19 1.62
CA GLU A 50 -3.99 14.69 2.32
C GLU A 50 -3.61 15.42 3.61
N ASP A 51 -4.14 16.63 3.76
CA ASP A 51 -4.09 17.39 5.00
C ASP A 51 -5.17 16.82 5.94
N GLY A 52 -4.88 15.66 6.51
CA GLY A 52 -5.74 15.02 7.52
C GLY A 52 -5.64 15.68 8.89
N ASP A 53 -6.65 15.47 9.74
CA ASP A 53 -6.74 16.03 11.10
C ASP A 53 -5.84 15.27 12.12
N GLY A 54 -5.06 14.29 11.64
CA GLY A 54 -4.18 13.46 12.46
C GLY A 54 -3.73 12.18 11.75
N PRO A 55 -2.93 11.33 12.43
CA PRO A 55 -2.53 10.04 11.89
C PRO A 55 -3.72 9.06 11.84
N GLU A 56 -4.01 8.54 10.66
CA GLU A 56 -5.01 7.50 10.44
C GLU A 56 -4.35 6.12 10.34
N VAL A 57 -5.06 5.10 10.85
CA VAL A 57 -4.62 3.70 10.77
C VAL A 57 -5.78 2.79 10.34
N PRO A 58 -5.52 1.73 9.56
CA PRO A 58 -6.55 0.76 9.21
C PRO A 58 -7.11 0.07 10.47
N PHE A 59 -8.43 0.15 10.66
CA PHE A 59 -9.11 -0.54 11.75
C PHE A 59 -9.63 -1.93 11.35
N SER A 60 -10.12 -2.08 10.11
CA SER A 60 -10.71 -3.34 9.64
C SER A 60 -10.39 -3.60 8.18
N TRP A 61 -10.34 -4.88 7.82
CA TRP A 61 -10.14 -5.36 6.46
C TRP A 61 -11.30 -6.23 6.04
N GLN A 62 -11.70 -6.13 4.77
CA GLN A 62 -12.79 -6.91 4.20
C GLN A 62 -12.38 -7.41 2.81
N ALA A 63 -12.94 -8.54 2.39
CA ALA A 63 -12.74 -9.12 1.06
C ALA A 63 -11.27 -9.27 0.62
N VAL A 64 -10.36 -9.53 1.56
CA VAL A 64 -8.92 -9.67 1.26
C VAL A 64 -8.66 -10.97 0.51
N ARG A 65 -8.03 -10.86 -0.66
CA ARG A 65 -7.61 -12.01 -1.48
C ARG A 65 -6.18 -11.79 -1.97
N VAL A 66 -5.36 -12.83 -1.84
CA VAL A 66 -4.01 -12.90 -2.43
C VAL A 66 -4.05 -14.01 -3.49
N THR A 67 -3.83 -13.64 -4.75
CA THR A 67 -3.91 -14.57 -5.90
C THR A 67 -2.55 -15.16 -6.29
N ALA A 68 -1.45 -14.49 -5.93
CA ALA A 68 -0.08 -14.94 -6.11
C ALA A 68 0.80 -14.32 -5.01
N PRO A 69 1.96 -14.93 -4.67
CA PRO A 69 2.94 -14.29 -3.80
C PRO A 69 3.38 -12.95 -4.38
N ALA A 70 3.42 -11.91 -3.53
CA ALA A 70 3.85 -10.59 -3.91
C ALA A 70 5.37 -10.58 -4.14
N PRO A 71 5.85 -9.93 -5.23
CA PRO A 71 7.27 -9.61 -5.40
C PRO A 71 7.74 -8.60 -4.33
N GLU A 72 9.04 -8.29 -4.34
CA GLU A 72 9.61 -7.29 -3.42
C GLU A 72 9.09 -5.87 -3.68
N ALA A 73 8.46 -5.64 -4.83
CA ALA A 73 7.91 -4.35 -5.21
C ALA A 73 6.59 -4.48 -5.98
N VAL A 74 5.60 -3.66 -5.62
CA VAL A 74 4.26 -3.67 -6.19
C VAL A 74 3.84 -2.28 -6.63
N ARG A 75 2.89 -2.22 -7.56
CA ARG A 75 2.08 -1.03 -7.80
C ARG A 75 0.75 -1.21 -7.08
N VAL A 76 0.32 -0.18 -6.35
CA VAL A 76 -1.00 -0.15 -5.71
C VAL A 76 -1.87 0.91 -6.39
N ARG A 77 -3.12 0.53 -6.67
CA ARG A 77 -4.22 1.47 -6.94
C ARG A 77 -5.08 1.58 -5.69
N ILE A 78 -5.42 2.81 -5.33
CA ILE A 78 -6.18 3.19 -4.15
C ILE A 78 -7.39 3.97 -4.62
N THR A 79 -8.59 3.44 -4.36
CA THR A 79 -9.86 4.05 -4.76
C THR A 79 -10.67 4.35 -3.50
N ALA A 80 -11.13 5.59 -3.34
CA ALA A 80 -12.03 5.96 -2.26
C ALA A 80 -13.39 5.26 -2.44
N THR A 81 -13.90 4.63 -1.40
CA THR A 81 -15.21 3.94 -1.40
C THR A 81 -16.20 4.54 -0.41
N GLY A 82 -15.78 5.55 0.34
CA GLY A 82 -16.56 6.28 1.34
C GLY A 82 -15.66 7.23 2.14
N PRO A 83 -16.19 7.92 3.16
CA PRO A 83 -15.43 8.91 3.93
C PRO A 83 -14.14 8.33 4.55
N ASP A 84 -14.25 7.15 5.17
CA ASP A 84 -13.15 6.52 5.92
C ASP A 84 -12.79 5.13 5.33
N THR A 85 -13.14 4.89 4.06
CA THR A 85 -12.96 3.57 3.44
C THR A 85 -12.33 3.67 2.07
N VAL A 86 -11.43 2.73 1.78
CA VAL A 86 -10.72 2.63 0.51
C VAL A 86 -10.65 1.19 0.04
N ALA A 87 -10.61 1.00 -1.28
CA ALA A 87 -10.25 -0.25 -1.91
C ALA A 87 -8.79 -0.21 -2.37
N LEU A 88 -8.05 -1.29 -2.11
CA LEU A 88 -6.66 -1.46 -2.55
C LEU A 88 -6.59 -2.59 -3.58
N VAL A 89 -5.94 -2.33 -4.72
CA VAL A 89 -5.59 -3.35 -5.71
C VAL A 89 -4.08 -3.30 -5.92
N LEU A 90 -3.39 -4.40 -5.60
CA LEU A 90 -1.95 -4.53 -5.73
C LEU A 90 -1.62 -5.40 -6.95
N THR A 91 -0.68 -4.94 -7.76
CA THR A 91 -0.11 -5.68 -8.90
C THR A 91 1.41 -5.69 -8.81
N ASP A 92 2.05 -6.56 -9.59
CA ASP A 92 3.48 -6.40 -9.87
C ASP A 92 3.77 -5.06 -10.60
N LEU A 93 5.05 -4.72 -10.73
CA LEU A 93 5.47 -3.48 -11.39
C LEU A 93 5.50 -3.56 -12.93
N ALA A 94 5.58 -4.76 -13.50
CA ALA A 94 5.77 -5.09 -14.93
C ALA A 94 6.62 -4.09 -15.75
#